data_AF-A0AAU1USG7-F1
#
_entry.id   AF-A0AAU1USG7-F1
#
_cell.length_a   1.000
_cell.length_b   1.000
_cell.length_c   1.000
_cell.angle_alpha   90.00
_cell.angle_beta   90.00
_cell.angle_gamma   90.00
#
_symmetry.space_group_name_H-M   'P 1'
#
loop_
_entity.id
_entity.type
_entity.pdbx_description
1 polymer ?
#
loop_
_entity_poly.entity_id
_entity_poly.type
_entity_poly.pdbx_seq_one_letter_code
_entity_poly.pdbx_strand_id
1 'polypeptide(L)' 'MELETAREFARHAVLNALAAAVQAVGDMDRVRIVQMLVFVASELLIEVLGEHGRHARTAIGVAGLPLNTPVEIQMICAAV' A
#
# COMPACT_ATOMS: atom_id res chain seq x y z
N MET A 1 -3.64 -15.99 -12.82
CA MET A 1 -2.77 -14.80 -12.80
C MET A 1 -1.40 -15.25 -12.35
N GLU A 2 -0.35 -14.86 -13.08
CA GLU A 2 1.04 -15.16 -12.71
C GLU A 2 1.46 -14.35 -11.47
N LEU A 3 2.38 -14.91 -10.66
CA LEU A 3 2.83 -14.28 -9.40
C LEU A 3 3.45 -12.89 -9.63
N GLU A 4 4.23 -12.76 -10.70
CA GLU A 4 4.88 -11.50 -11.07
C GLU A 4 3.86 -10.43 -11.45
N THR A 5 2.86 -10.78 -12.26
CA THR A 5 1.76 -9.87 -12.60
C THR A 5 0.98 -9.41 -11.36
N ALA A 6 0.75 -10.33 -10.41
CA ALA A 6 0.09 -9.99 -9.15
C ALA A 6 0.89 -8.98 -8.31
N ARG A 7 2.23 -9.13 -8.28
CA ARG A 7 3.14 -8.19 -7.62
C ARG A 7 3.11 -6.82 -8.28
N GLU A 8 3.05 -6.76 -9.60
CA GLU A 8 2.96 -5.49 -10.33
C GLU A 8 1.63 -4.78 -10.10
N PHE A 9 0.50 -5.50 -9.99
CA PHE A 9 -0.76 -4.89 -9.60
C PHE A 9 -0.73 -4.36 -8.16
N ALA A 10 -0.14 -5.11 -7.22
CA ALA A 10 0.03 -4.65 -5.85
C ALA A 10 0.95 -3.41 -5.78
N ARG A 11 2.04 -3.38 -6.54
CA ARG A 11 2.94 -2.23 -6.67
C ARG A 11 2.18 -0.99 -7.14
N HIS A 12 1.40 -1.09 -8.22
CA HIS A 12 0.61 0.03 -8.71
C HIS A 12 -0.43 0.52 -7.69
N ALA A 13 -1.13 -0.39 -7.01
CA ALA A 13 -2.07 -0.03 -5.96
C ALA A 13 -1.38 0.70 -4.80
N VAL A 14 -0.17 0.28 -4.40
CA VAL A 14 0.62 0.95 -3.35
C VAL A 14 1.02 2.36 -3.79
N LEU A 15 1.55 2.50 -5.01
CA LEU A 15 1.98 3.80 -5.52
C LEU A 15 0.82 4.80 -5.60
N ASN A 16 -0.37 4.35 -6.02
CA ASN A 16 -1.56 5.19 -6.00
C ASN A 16 -1.94 5.63 -4.58
N ALA A 17 -1.87 4.72 -3.61
CA ALA A 17 -2.19 5.03 -2.22
C ALA A 17 -1.16 5.97 -1.57
N LEU A 18 0.13 5.81 -1.89
CA LEU A 18 1.19 6.74 -1.48
C LEU A 18 1.01 8.12 -2.11
N ALA A 19 0.69 8.18 -3.40
CA ALA A 19 0.41 9.44 -4.08
C ALA A 19 -0.75 10.19 -3.41
N ALA A 20 -1.81 9.47 -3.02
CA ALA A 20 -2.92 10.06 -2.26
C ALA A 20 -2.49 10.56 -0.88
N ALA A 21 -1.64 9.81 -0.17
CA ALA A 21 -1.10 10.24 1.12
C ALA A 21 -0.24 11.51 0.97
N VAL A 22 0.68 11.53 0.00
CA VAL A 22 1.52 12.70 -0.30
C VAL A 22 0.68 13.89 -0.74
N GLN A 23 -0.36 13.69 -1.55
CA GLN A 23 -1.29 14.76 -1.92
C GLN A 23 -1.96 15.38 -0.68
N ALA A 24 -2.22 14.59 0.36
CA ALA A 24 -2.83 15.07 1.60
C ALA A 24 -1.84 15.80 2.53
N VAL A 25 -0.57 15.37 2.59
CA VAL A 25 0.42 15.92 3.54
C VAL A 25 1.51 16.80 2.92
N GLY A 26 1.56 16.85 1.59
CA GLY A 26 2.47 17.67 0.78
C GLY A 26 3.81 17.01 0.44
N ASP A 27 4.35 16.16 1.32
CA ASP A 27 5.69 15.58 1.15
C ASP A 27 5.74 14.11 1.61
N MET A 28 6.58 13.30 0.97
CA MET A 28 6.77 11.89 1.30
C MET A 28 7.40 11.70 2.68
N ASP A 29 8.28 12.60 3.11
CA ASP A 29 8.98 12.52 4.40
C ASP A 29 8.04 12.67 5.59
N ARG A 30 6.83 13.19 5.34
CA ARG A 30 5.77 13.40 6.33
C ARG A 30 4.84 12.20 6.46
N VAL A 31 5.05 11.11 5.72
CA VAL A 31 4.17 9.95 5.72
C VAL A 31 4.76 8.82 6.55
N ARG A 32 4.10 8.46 7.65
CA ARG A 32 4.35 7.22 8.38
C ARG A 32 3.17 6.26 8.24
N ILE A 33 3.43 5.02 7.86
CA ILE A 33 2.39 3.99 7.75
C ILE A 33 2.20 3.32 9.10
N VAL A 34 0.98 3.34 9.63
CA VAL A 34 0.62 2.72 10.91
C VAL A 34 0.11 1.30 10.68
N GLN A 35 -0.82 1.14 9.74
CA GLN A 35 -1.46 -0.13 9.44
C GLN A 35 -1.80 -0.21 7.95
N MET A 36 -1.66 -1.40 7.36
CA MET A 36 -2.01 -1.68 5.98
C MET A 36 -2.88 -2.94 5.87
N LEU A 37 -3.92 -2.85 5.06
CA LEU A 37 -4.66 -4.01 4.56
C LEU A 37 -4.19 -4.32 3.14
N VAL A 38 -3.47 -5.44 2.97
CA VAL A 38 -2.99 -5.92 1.67
C VAL A 38 -2.49 -7.36 1.74
N PHE A 39 -2.50 -8.07 0.62
CA PHE A 39 -1.87 -9.39 0.47
C PHE A 39 -0.36 -9.33 0.17
N VAL A 40 0.11 -8.35 -0.61
CA VAL A 40 1.50 -8.21 -1.12
C VAL A 40 1.94 -6.74 -1.11
N ALA A 41 3.25 -6.45 -1.08
CA ALA A 41 3.90 -5.12 -1.23
C ALA A 41 4.38 -4.39 0.04
N SER A 42 4.42 -5.05 1.21
CA SER A 42 5.05 -4.44 2.40
C SER A 42 6.55 -4.11 2.20
N GLU A 43 7.28 -4.92 1.43
CA GLU A 43 8.70 -4.70 1.16
C GLU A 43 8.97 -3.37 0.45
N LEU A 44 8.15 -3.04 -0.55
CA LEU A 44 8.24 -1.78 -1.30
C LEU A 44 8.10 -0.56 -0.37
N LEU A 45 7.18 -0.61 0.58
CA LEU A 45 6.95 0.49 1.51
C LEU A 45 8.15 0.71 2.44
N ILE A 46 8.79 -0.37 2.89
CA ILE A 46 9.99 -0.29 3.71
C ILE A 46 11.18 0.21 2.88
N GLU A 47 11.30 -0.21 1.62
CA GLU A 47 12.34 0.25 0.70
C GLU A 47 12.25 1.76 0.45
N VAL A 48 11.04 2.29 0.23
CA VAL A 48 10.83 3.71 -0.12
C VAL A 48 10.82 4.62 1.10
N LEU A 49 10.20 4.20 2.21
CA LEU A 49 9.99 5.06 3.39
C LEU A 49 10.94 4.73 4.56
N GLY A 50 11.80 3.74 4.43
CA GLY A 50 12.68 3.28 5.51
C GLY A 50 11.87 2.83 6.75
N GLU A 51 12.25 3.32 7.93
CA GLU A 51 11.55 2.99 9.19
C GLU A 51 10.08 3.48 9.21
N HIS A 52 9.75 4.57 8.50
CA HIS A 52 8.36 5.03 8.37
C HIS A 52 7.48 4.09 7.54
N GLY A 53 8.11 3.18 6.79
CA GLY A 53 7.44 2.12 6.04
C GLY A 53 7.14 0.86 6.84
N ARG A 54 7.62 0.72 8.09
CA ARG A 54 7.31 -0.43 8.94
C ARG A 54 5.92 -0.31 9.58
N HIS A 55 5.06 -1.27 9.32
CA HIS A 55 3.63 -1.21 9.68
C HIS A 55 3.07 -2.56 10.13
N ALA A 56 1.94 -2.52 10.84
CA ALA A 56 1.12 -3.70 11.04
C ALA A 56 0.39 -4.07 9.74
N ARG A 57 0.29 -5.37 9.44
CA ARG A 57 -0.35 -5.88 8.22
C ARG A 57 -1.55 -6.77 8.52
N THR A 58 -2.63 -6.56 7.78
CA THR A 58 -3.76 -7.48 7.67
C THR A 58 -3.94 -7.90 6.21
N ALA A 59 -4.28 -9.16 5.98
CA ALA A 59 -4.56 -9.69 4.65
C ALA A 59 -5.91 -10.42 4.67
N ILE A 60 -6.80 -10.08 3.74
CA ILE A 60 -8.14 -10.66 3.65
C ILE A 60 -8.39 -11.10 2.22
N GLY A 61 -8.83 -12.35 2.04
CA GLY A 61 -9.33 -12.84 0.77
C GLY A 61 -10.82 -12.58 0.63
N VAL A 62 -11.25 -12.11 -0.55
CA VAL A 62 -12.66 -11.84 -0.86
C VAL A 62 -13.03 -12.49 -2.20
N ALA A 63 -14.33 -12.74 -2.41
CA ALA A 63 -14.82 -13.33 -3.66
C ALA A 63 -14.72 -12.37 -4.87
N GLY A 64 -14.64 -11.06 -4.61
CA GLY A 64 -14.46 -10.03 -5.63
C GLY A 64 -14.23 -8.66 -5.01
N LEU A 65 -13.58 -7.78 -5.77
CA LEU A 65 -13.30 -6.39 -5.40
C LEU A 65 -14.05 -5.44 -6.34
N PRO A 66 -14.24 -4.16 -5.95
CA PRO A 66 -14.79 -3.13 -6.82
C PRO A 66 -14.07 -3.08 -8.18
N LEU A 67 -14.84 -2.79 -9.24
CA LEU A 67 -14.32 -2.71 -10.61
C LEU A 67 -13.64 -3.99 -11.13
N ASN A 68 -13.86 -5.14 -10.46
CA ASN A 68 -13.23 -6.42 -10.78
C ASN A 68 -11.68 -6.34 -10.76
N THR A 69 -11.12 -5.47 -9.90
CA THR A 69 -9.67 -5.37 -9.72
C THR A 69 -9.12 -6.62 -9.00
N PRO A 70 -7.90 -7.09 -9.32
CA PRO A 70 -7.30 -8.22 -8.62
C PRO A 70 -6.71 -7.85 -7.25
N VAL A 71 -6.47 -6.56 -6.98
CA VAL A 71 -5.84 -6.07 -5.75
C VAL A 71 -6.51 -4.77 -5.31
N GLU A 72 -6.74 -4.65 -4.00
CA GLU A 72 -7.13 -3.42 -3.32
C GLU A 72 -6.22 -3.23 -2.11
N ILE A 73 -5.93 -1.97 -1.79
CA ILE A 73 -5.07 -1.59 -0.67
C ILE A 73 -5.77 -0.50 0.13
N GLN A 74 -5.72 -0.65 1.45
CA GLN A 74 -6.09 0.39 2.39
C GLN A 74 -4.95 0.63 3.38
N MET A 75 -4.67 1.90 3.67
CA MET A 75 -3.63 2.30 4.62
C MET A 75 -4.18 3.30 5.64
N ILE A 76 -3.69 3.19 6.87
CA ILE A 76 -3.79 4.24 7.89
C ILE A 76 -2.41 4.86 8.02
N CYS A 77 -2.33 6.16 7.78
CA CYS A 77 -1.10 6.93 7.85
C CYS A 77 -1.16 7.96 8.98
N ALA A 78 0.00 8.25 9.58
CA ALA A 78 0.21 9.39 10.44
C ALA A 78 1.05 10.43 9.69
N ALA A 79 0.64 11.70 9.81
CA ALA A 79 1.46 12.82 9.39
C ALA A 79 2.52 13.08 10.46
N VAL A 80 3.80 13.03 10.08
CA VAL A 80 4.95 13.29 10.96
C VAL A 80 5.71 14.55 10.55
#